data_AF-A0A3R7YFL3-F1
#
_entry.id   AF-A0A3R7YFL3-F1
#
_cell.length_a   1.000
_cell.length_b   1.000
_cell.length_c   1.000
_cell.angle_alpha   90.00
_cell.angle_beta   90.00
_cell.angle_gamma   90.00
#
_symmetry.space_group_name_H-M   'P 1'
#
loop_
_entity.id
_entity.type
_entity.pdbx_description
1 polymer ?
#
loop_
_entity_poly.entity_id
_entity_poly.type
_entity_poly.pdbx_seq_one_letter_code
_entity_poly.pdbx_strand_id
1 'polypeptide(L)'
;MLEALKTKTEVDVVQLAKTWKGYAMDEQPVYADVTANLRIRLSTAAGPVNLPGVQLCYVISRSDSLLISRYALQSIGIDMNHLLEQVAQHQSHEDGDDDDVGEPDEDEDIAFGVATRLLQGGEQGLDKLDEDAAVSLLEKAFETFKITDAGKHVKTHKLKDIVMQASAKGVWRAQFRGTDEAANVPAMDIKLKADAQPHRCKARKSSPLETKFLDAFGNQLEEDGIIYSNSSSAYCSPVNPVMKPSGKKLLKTSGEWTTEELLLHYRLTIDCG
;
A
#
# COMPACT_ATOMS: atom_id res chain seq x y z
N MET A 1 -30.63 -18.56 -2.61
CA MET A 1 -29.99 -17.33 -3.15
C MET A 1 -30.53 -16.91 -4.52
N LEU A 2 -30.53 -17.77 -5.55
CA LEU A 2 -31.01 -17.40 -6.89
C LEU A 2 -32.44 -16.81 -6.92
N GLU A 3 -33.38 -17.43 -6.20
CA GLU A 3 -34.76 -16.93 -6.09
C GLU A 3 -34.83 -15.55 -5.38
N ALA A 4 -33.92 -15.27 -4.46
CA ALA A 4 -33.80 -13.96 -3.80
C ALA A 4 -33.18 -12.89 -4.73
N LEU A 5 -32.37 -13.29 -5.71
CA LEU A 5 -31.83 -12.38 -6.73
C LEU A 5 -32.88 -12.07 -7.80
N LYS A 6 -33.68 -13.07 -8.22
CA LYS A 6 -34.77 -12.90 -9.18
C LYS A 6 -35.90 -11.97 -8.69
N THR A 7 -36.09 -11.87 -7.38
CA THR A 7 -37.10 -10.99 -6.77
C THR A 7 -36.65 -9.53 -6.63
N LYS A 8 -35.35 -9.23 -6.87
CA LYS A 8 -34.82 -7.87 -6.90
C LYS A 8 -34.81 -7.34 -8.34
N THR A 9 -35.59 -6.31 -8.61
CA THR A 9 -35.74 -5.67 -9.93
C THR A 9 -34.47 -4.97 -10.45
N GLU A 10 -33.48 -4.73 -9.59
CA GLU A 10 -32.24 -4.00 -9.92
C GLU A 10 -31.02 -4.92 -10.16
N VAL A 11 -31.18 -6.24 -10.09
CA VAL A 11 -30.07 -7.18 -10.28
C VAL A 11 -30.11 -7.78 -11.68
N ASP A 12 -29.07 -7.52 -12.45
CA ASP A 12 -28.86 -8.16 -13.75
C ASP A 12 -28.34 -9.59 -13.56
N VAL A 13 -29.20 -10.57 -13.81
CA VAL A 13 -28.97 -12.00 -13.64
C VAL A 13 -28.95 -12.66 -15.01
N VAL A 14 -27.82 -13.26 -15.38
CA VAL A 14 -27.61 -13.85 -16.71
C VAL A 14 -27.42 -15.36 -16.59
N GLN A 15 -28.22 -16.12 -17.33
CA GLN A 15 -28.07 -17.57 -17.45
C GLN A 15 -26.81 -17.90 -18.25
N LEU A 16 -25.96 -18.78 -17.72
CA LEU A 16 -24.79 -19.26 -18.45
C LEU A 16 -25.24 -20.21 -19.58
N ALA A 17 -24.61 -20.07 -20.75
CA ALA A 17 -24.86 -20.95 -21.89
C ALA A 17 -24.49 -22.42 -21.61
N LYS A 18 -23.59 -22.64 -20.64
CA LYS A 18 -23.17 -23.96 -20.17
C LYS A 18 -22.95 -23.88 -18.65
N THR A 19 -23.42 -24.89 -17.92
CA THR A 19 -23.11 -25.05 -16.49
C THR A 19 -21.60 -25.05 -16.29
N TRP A 20 -21.13 -24.09 -15.50
CA TRP A 20 -19.75 -24.04 -15.06
C TRP A 20 -19.55 -25.04 -13.94
N LYS A 21 -18.44 -25.80 -13.99
CA LYS A 21 -18.04 -26.77 -12.96
C LYS A 21 -16.65 -26.40 -12.46
N GLY A 22 -16.53 -26.20 -11.16
CA GLY A 22 -15.26 -26.06 -10.44
C GLY A 22 -15.13 -27.10 -9.33
N TYR A 23 -14.08 -26.97 -8.52
CA TYR A 23 -13.83 -27.80 -7.36
C TYR A 23 -13.53 -26.90 -6.16
N ALA A 24 -14.15 -27.20 -5.02
CA ALA A 24 -13.82 -26.59 -3.74
C ALA A 24 -12.49 -27.17 -3.19
N MET A 25 -12.01 -26.61 -2.09
CA MET A 25 -10.72 -27.00 -1.48
C MET A 25 -10.72 -28.45 -0.98
N ASP A 26 -11.88 -29.01 -0.66
CA ASP A 26 -12.10 -30.41 -0.28
C ASP A 26 -12.33 -31.34 -1.50
N GLU A 27 -11.97 -30.87 -2.70
CA GLU A 27 -12.18 -31.53 -3.99
C GLU A 27 -13.66 -31.81 -4.34
N GLN A 28 -14.61 -31.25 -3.58
CA GLN A 28 -16.03 -31.39 -3.92
C GLN A 28 -16.38 -30.54 -5.15
N PRO A 29 -17.12 -31.10 -6.13
CA PRO A 29 -17.47 -30.37 -7.32
C PRO A 29 -18.51 -29.28 -7.02
N VAL A 30 -18.22 -28.07 -7.47
CA VAL A 30 -19.10 -26.89 -7.36
C VAL A 30 -19.65 -26.56 -8.74
N TYR A 31 -20.93 -26.25 -8.82
CA TYR A 31 -21.60 -25.92 -10.08
C TYR A 31 -22.16 -24.51 -10.03
N ALA A 32 -22.16 -23.82 -11.16
CA ALA A 32 -22.84 -22.55 -11.33
C ALA A 32 -23.55 -22.51 -12.69
N ASP A 33 -24.84 -22.18 -12.67
CA ASP A 33 -25.67 -22.06 -13.87
C ASP A 33 -25.93 -20.61 -14.26
N VAL A 34 -25.63 -19.67 -13.36
CA VAL A 34 -26.05 -18.28 -13.46
C VAL A 34 -24.94 -17.36 -12.95
N THR A 35 -24.80 -16.21 -13.59
CA THR A 35 -24.02 -15.07 -13.08
C THR A 35 -24.92 -13.91 -12.69
N ALA A 36 -24.45 -13.08 -11.76
CA ALA A 36 -25.15 -11.88 -11.33
C ALA A 36 -24.16 -10.72 -11.16
N ASN A 37 -24.54 -9.55 -11.64
CA ASN A 37 -23.80 -8.31 -11.43
C ASN A 37 -24.25 -7.65 -10.14
N LEU A 38 -23.38 -7.64 -9.12
CA LEU A 38 -23.73 -7.25 -7.75
C LEU A 38 -22.79 -6.19 -7.19
N ARG A 39 -23.33 -5.24 -6.44
CA ARG A 39 -22.53 -4.44 -5.49
C ARG A 39 -22.46 -5.21 -4.18
N ILE A 40 -21.25 -5.49 -3.73
CA ILE A 40 -21.00 -6.42 -2.62
C ILE A 40 -20.54 -5.62 -1.40
N ARG A 41 -21.16 -5.89 -0.26
CA ARG A 41 -20.71 -5.44 1.05
C ARG A 41 -20.40 -6.66 1.90
N LEU A 42 -19.14 -6.78 2.33
CA LEU A 42 -18.70 -7.78 3.29
C LEU A 42 -18.92 -7.25 4.70
N SER A 43 -19.28 -8.14 5.63
CA SER A 43 -19.26 -7.83 7.06
C SER A 43 -17.98 -8.43 7.63
N THR A 44 -17.05 -7.61 8.09
CA THR A 44 -15.80 -8.06 8.73
C THR A 44 -15.81 -7.66 10.21
N ALA A 45 -14.88 -8.19 11.00
CA ALA A 45 -14.74 -7.84 12.42
C ALA A 45 -14.43 -6.33 12.63
N ALA A 46 -13.72 -5.71 11.68
CA ALA A 46 -13.40 -4.28 11.68
C ALA A 46 -14.56 -3.39 11.15
N GLY A 47 -15.67 -4.00 10.71
CA GLY A 47 -16.85 -3.29 10.21
C GLY A 47 -17.22 -3.67 8.77
N PRO A 48 -18.24 -3.00 8.20
CA PRO A 48 -18.69 -3.28 6.84
C PRO A 48 -17.71 -2.75 5.78
N VAL A 49 -17.31 -3.59 4.83
CA VAL A 49 -16.41 -3.24 3.71
C VAL A 49 -17.16 -3.37 2.38
N ASN A 50 -17.16 -2.34 1.54
CA ASN A 50 -17.77 -2.38 0.21
C ASN A 50 -16.71 -2.68 -0.85
N LEU A 51 -17.00 -3.64 -1.75
CA LEU A 51 -16.14 -3.84 -2.91
C LEU A 51 -16.33 -2.69 -3.92
N PRO A 52 -15.25 -2.23 -4.59
CA PRO A 52 -15.35 -1.19 -5.60
C PRO A 52 -16.23 -1.61 -6.78
N GLY A 53 -17.18 -0.75 -7.18
CA GLY A 53 -17.97 -0.94 -8.39
C GLY A 53 -18.95 -2.13 -8.34
N VAL A 54 -19.35 -2.59 -9.54
CA VAL A 54 -20.23 -3.75 -9.72
C VAL A 54 -19.36 -4.97 -10.04
N GLN A 55 -19.58 -6.06 -9.31
CA GLN A 55 -18.80 -7.29 -9.39
C GLN A 55 -19.60 -8.39 -10.05
N LEU A 56 -18.98 -9.07 -11.02
CA LEU A 56 -19.54 -10.27 -11.63
C LEU A 56 -19.37 -11.45 -10.67
N CYS A 57 -20.49 -12.02 -10.23
CA CYS A 57 -20.52 -13.16 -9.30
C CYS A 57 -21.09 -14.38 -9.99
N TYR A 58 -20.54 -15.57 -9.69
CA TYR A 58 -21.18 -16.83 -10.06
C TYR A 58 -22.04 -17.31 -8.91
N VAL A 59 -23.33 -17.54 -9.17
CA VAL A 59 -24.25 -18.05 -8.15
C VAL A 59 -24.08 -19.56 -8.09
N ILE A 60 -23.63 -20.08 -6.95
CA ILE A 60 -23.39 -21.50 -6.80
C ILE A 60 -24.74 -22.23 -6.74
N SER A 61 -24.89 -23.22 -7.60
CA SER A 61 -26.09 -24.05 -7.67
C SER A 61 -26.24 -24.84 -6.36
N ARG A 62 -27.45 -24.80 -5.77
CA ARG A 62 -27.82 -25.52 -4.54
C ARG A 62 -27.10 -25.06 -3.26
N SER A 63 -26.50 -23.87 -3.26
CA SER A 63 -26.04 -23.23 -2.01
C SER A 63 -26.46 -21.76 -1.95
N ASP A 64 -26.37 -21.18 -0.76
CA ASP A 64 -26.51 -19.75 -0.54
C ASP A 64 -25.15 -19.05 -0.58
N SER A 65 -24.30 -19.47 -1.51
CA SER A 65 -22.96 -18.93 -1.70
C SER A 65 -22.78 -18.42 -3.12
N LEU A 66 -21.88 -17.46 -3.26
CA LEU A 66 -21.52 -16.84 -4.52
C LEU A 66 -19.99 -16.85 -4.65
N LEU A 67 -19.49 -17.09 -5.86
CA LEU A 67 -18.08 -16.98 -6.16
C LEU A 67 -17.77 -15.58 -6.65
N ILE A 68 -16.84 -14.93 -5.96
CA ILE A 68 -16.27 -13.63 -6.33
C ILE A 68 -14.88 -13.89 -6.92
N SER A 69 -14.50 -13.07 -7.89
CA SER A 69 -13.13 -13.04 -8.41
C SER A 69 -12.10 -12.82 -7.29
N ARG A 70 -11.00 -13.58 -7.32
CA ARG A 70 -9.82 -13.35 -6.45
C ARG A 70 -9.36 -11.89 -6.50
N TYR A 71 -9.29 -11.33 -7.71
CA TYR A 71 -8.83 -9.95 -7.91
C TYR A 71 -9.74 -8.91 -7.23
N ALA A 72 -11.03 -9.21 -7.11
CA ALA A 72 -11.96 -8.31 -6.44
C ALA A 72 -11.76 -8.31 -4.92
N LEU A 73 -11.39 -9.45 -4.33
CA LEU A 73 -10.99 -9.52 -2.91
C LEU A 73 -9.63 -8.85 -2.67
N GLN A 74 -8.67 -9.05 -3.56
CA GLN A 74 -7.37 -8.36 -3.47
C GLN A 74 -7.51 -6.84 -3.57
N SER A 75 -8.49 -6.33 -4.34
CA SER A 75 -8.73 -4.87 -4.47
C SER A 75 -9.15 -4.18 -3.17
N ILE A 76 -9.55 -4.94 -2.15
CA ILE A 76 -9.90 -4.45 -0.81
C ILE A 76 -8.91 -4.94 0.26
N GLY A 77 -7.71 -5.38 -0.14
CA GLY A 77 -6.65 -5.83 0.76
C GLY A 77 -6.80 -7.27 1.27
N ILE A 78 -7.78 -8.04 0.77
CA ILE A 78 -7.95 -9.45 1.18
C ILE A 78 -7.19 -10.35 0.21
N ASP A 79 -5.95 -10.69 0.54
CA ASP A 79 -5.15 -11.70 -0.18
C ASP A 79 -5.11 -13.02 0.60
N MET A 80 -5.77 -14.06 0.06
CA MET A 80 -5.81 -15.39 0.66
C MET A 80 -4.43 -16.04 0.81
N ASN A 81 -3.49 -15.79 -0.09
CA ASN A 81 -2.15 -16.37 0.03
C ASN A 81 -1.41 -15.71 1.19
N HIS A 82 -1.49 -14.38 1.30
CA HIS A 82 -0.89 -13.64 2.41
C HIS A 82 -1.50 -14.06 3.76
N LEU A 83 -2.82 -14.22 3.83
CA LEU A 83 -3.50 -14.72 5.03
C LEU A 83 -3.05 -16.13 5.41
N LEU A 84 -2.86 -17.01 4.42
CA LEU A 84 -2.35 -18.37 4.67
C LEU A 84 -0.88 -18.36 5.10
N GLU A 85 -0.05 -17.47 4.54
CA GLU A 85 1.34 -17.28 4.95
C GLU A 85 1.43 -16.78 6.39
N GLN A 86 0.62 -15.80 6.79
CA GLN A 86 0.53 -15.32 8.17
C GLN A 86 0.12 -16.45 9.14
N VAL A 87 -0.90 -17.24 8.79
CA VAL A 87 -1.31 -18.39 9.62
C VAL A 87 -0.21 -19.44 9.75
N ALA A 88 0.52 -19.73 8.67
CA ALA A 88 1.63 -20.67 8.69
C ALA A 88 2.82 -20.15 9.54
N GLN A 89 3.07 -18.84 9.55
CA GLN A 89 4.09 -18.21 10.38
C GLN A 89 3.69 -18.23 11.87
N HIS A 90 2.43 -17.94 12.20
CA HIS A 90 1.94 -17.98 13.59
C HIS A 90 1.96 -19.39 14.21
N GLN A 91 1.78 -20.45 13.42
CA GLN A 91 1.91 -21.83 13.92
C GLN A 91 3.37 -22.23 14.27
N SER A 92 4.36 -21.43 13.88
CA SER A 92 5.78 -21.70 14.15
C SER A 92 6.34 -21.00 15.39
N HIS A 93 5.57 -20.12 16.02
CA HIS A 93 5.93 -19.39 17.24
C HIS A 93 4.93 -19.66 18.37
N GLU A 94 4.85 -20.92 18.81
CA GLU A 94 4.47 -21.23 20.18
C GLU A 94 5.78 -21.37 20.98
N ASP A 95 6.29 -20.26 21.51
CA ASP A 95 7.02 -20.19 22.78
C ASP A 95 7.51 -18.75 23.06
N GLY A 96 6.86 -18.11 24.04
CA GLY A 96 7.44 -17.12 24.97
C GLY A 96 7.86 -15.75 24.43
N ASP A 97 6.99 -14.74 24.55
CA ASP A 97 7.04 -13.75 25.65
C ASP A 97 6.02 -12.63 25.42
N ASP A 98 5.34 -12.25 26.51
CA ASP A 98 4.13 -11.43 26.62
C ASP A 98 4.41 -9.92 26.51
N ASP A 99 4.98 -9.48 25.38
CA ASP A 99 5.11 -8.05 24.98
C ASP A 99 4.50 -7.83 23.58
N ASP A 100 3.33 -8.43 23.35
CA ASP A 100 2.59 -8.35 22.08
C ASP A 100 1.93 -6.97 21.89
N VAL A 101 2.76 -5.97 21.57
CA VAL A 101 2.31 -4.85 20.77
C VAL A 101 2.15 -5.41 19.36
N GLY A 102 0.92 -5.81 19.04
CA GLY A 102 0.58 -6.46 17.77
C GLY A 102 1.31 -5.83 16.60
N GLU A 103 1.91 -6.68 15.74
CA GLU A 103 2.61 -6.22 14.54
C GLU A 103 1.68 -5.28 13.77
N PRO A 104 2.03 -3.97 13.66
CA PRO A 104 1.26 -3.09 12.80
C PRO A 104 1.45 -3.59 11.37
N ASP A 105 0.34 -3.77 10.67
CA ASP A 105 0.29 -4.18 9.28
C ASP A 105 1.33 -3.39 8.47
N GLU A 106 2.00 -4.03 7.50
CA GLU A 106 2.93 -3.35 6.58
C GLU A 106 2.26 -2.16 5.84
N ASP A 107 0.92 -2.11 5.86
CA ASP A 107 0.08 -1.06 5.29
C ASP A 107 -0.15 0.16 6.23
N GLU A 108 0.20 0.08 7.52
CA GLU A 108 0.26 1.25 8.42
C GLU A 108 1.62 1.98 8.37
N ASP A 109 2.48 1.60 7.42
CA ASP A 109 3.62 2.41 7.07
C ASP A 109 3.14 3.72 6.42
N ILE A 110 3.12 4.81 7.19
CA ILE A 110 3.46 6.13 6.63
C ILE A 110 4.96 6.14 6.31
N ALA A 111 5.43 5.15 5.56
CA ALA A 111 6.70 5.21 4.90
C ALA A 111 6.44 5.99 3.62
N PHE A 112 6.55 7.32 3.71
CA PHE A 112 7.13 8.00 2.57
C PHE A 112 8.44 7.25 2.30
N GLY A 113 8.58 6.64 1.13
CA GLY A 113 9.87 6.20 0.64
C GLY A 113 10.73 7.46 0.48
N VAL A 114 11.23 7.97 1.61
CA VAL A 114 11.98 9.22 1.69
C VAL A 114 13.31 8.96 1.02
N ALA A 115 13.70 9.90 0.17
CA ALA A 115 14.80 9.71 -0.73
C ALA A 115 16.12 9.49 0.01
N THR A 116 16.71 8.30 -0.10
CA THR A 116 18.13 8.12 0.14
C THR A 116 18.91 8.61 -1.07
N ARG A 117 19.03 9.93 -1.24
CA ARG A 117 20.10 10.51 -2.06
C ARG A 117 20.45 11.88 -1.51
N LEU A 118 21.61 11.97 -0.86
CA LEU A 118 22.54 13.07 -1.12
C LEU A 118 23.92 12.71 -0.57
N LEU A 119 24.68 11.94 -1.35
CA LEU A 119 26.14 12.05 -1.39
C LEU A 119 26.64 11.82 -2.82
N GLN A 120 26.05 12.50 -3.80
CA GLN A 120 26.80 12.88 -5.00
C GLN A 120 26.12 14.06 -5.69
N GLY A 121 26.98 15.00 -6.09
CA GLY A 121 26.62 16.33 -6.52
C GLY A 121 25.68 16.36 -7.72
N GLY A 122 25.10 17.53 -7.90
CA GLY A 122 24.04 17.78 -8.86
C GLY A 122 24.37 17.32 -10.27
N GLU A 123 23.34 16.84 -10.95
CA GLU A 123 23.07 17.03 -12.37
C GLU A 123 21.89 16.12 -12.74
N GLN A 124 20.76 16.74 -13.12
CA GLN A 124 19.84 16.34 -14.20
C GLN A 124 19.39 14.86 -14.36
N GLY A 125 19.61 13.97 -13.38
CA GLY A 125 19.27 12.55 -13.47
C GLY A 125 17.84 12.21 -13.01
N LEU A 126 16.98 13.21 -12.83
CA LEU A 126 15.73 13.07 -12.08
C LEU A 126 14.68 12.25 -12.86
N ASP A 127 14.43 12.48 -14.13
CA ASP A 127 13.39 11.68 -14.83
C ASP A 127 13.90 10.30 -15.25
N LYS A 128 15.21 10.14 -15.37
CA LYS A 128 15.83 8.91 -15.86
C LYS A 128 15.58 7.70 -14.97
N LEU A 129 15.52 7.88 -13.65
CA LEU A 129 15.27 6.77 -12.73
C LEU A 129 13.83 6.26 -12.81
N ASP A 130 12.87 7.17 -12.96
CA ASP A 130 11.45 6.82 -13.14
C ASP A 130 11.24 6.23 -14.55
N GLU A 131 11.96 6.70 -15.56
CA GLU A 131 12.03 6.09 -16.90
C GLU A 131 12.62 4.67 -16.86
N ASP A 132 13.79 4.47 -16.26
CA ASP A 132 14.46 3.18 -16.14
C ASP A 132 13.57 2.16 -15.38
N ALA A 133 12.90 2.61 -14.31
CA ALA A 133 11.92 1.80 -13.58
C ALA A 133 10.72 1.41 -14.46
N ALA A 134 10.19 2.35 -15.24
CA ALA A 134 9.09 2.10 -16.17
C ALA A 134 9.49 1.13 -17.29
N VAL A 135 10.72 1.24 -17.83
CA VAL A 135 11.27 0.28 -18.79
C VAL A 135 11.37 -1.11 -18.17
N SER A 136 11.96 -1.24 -16.98
CA SER A 136 12.10 -2.53 -16.30
C SER A 136 10.75 -3.19 -16.02
N LEU A 137 9.76 -2.40 -15.60
CA LEU A 137 8.40 -2.89 -15.37
C LEU A 137 7.75 -3.42 -16.65
N LEU A 138 7.94 -2.72 -17.77
CA LEU A 138 7.42 -3.13 -19.07
C LEU A 138 8.08 -4.43 -19.57
N GLU A 139 9.39 -4.56 -19.42
CA GLU A 139 10.15 -5.77 -19.77
C GLU A 139 9.64 -6.98 -18.98
N LYS A 140 9.54 -6.85 -17.64
CA LYS A 140 9.00 -7.90 -16.77
C LYS A 140 7.57 -8.30 -17.14
N ALA A 141 6.74 -7.33 -17.52
CA ALA A 141 5.38 -7.61 -17.98
C ALA A 141 5.40 -8.46 -19.26
N PHE A 142 6.21 -8.08 -20.26
CA PHE A 142 6.31 -8.83 -21.51
C PHE A 142 6.84 -10.25 -21.33
N GLU A 143 7.84 -10.44 -20.46
CA GLU A 143 8.34 -11.77 -20.07
C GLU A 143 7.24 -12.61 -19.44
N THR A 144 6.54 -12.05 -18.45
CA THR A 144 5.47 -12.73 -17.71
C THR A 144 4.33 -13.17 -18.64
N PHE A 145 3.94 -12.31 -19.59
CA PHE A 145 2.86 -12.61 -20.53
C PHE A 145 3.30 -13.41 -21.76
N LYS A 146 4.59 -13.81 -21.85
CA LYS A 146 5.18 -14.57 -22.96
C LYS A 146 4.83 -13.97 -24.33
N ILE A 147 4.84 -12.64 -24.42
CA ILE A 147 4.47 -11.96 -25.66
C ILE A 147 5.65 -12.05 -26.64
N THR A 148 5.59 -13.01 -27.58
CA THR A 148 6.55 -13.14 -28.68
C THR A 148 6.05 -12.44 -29.95
N ASP A 149 6.99 -11.89 -30.69
CA ASP A 149 6.87 -10.64 -31.44
C ASP A 149 6.20 -10.72 -32.83
N ALA A 150 5.69 -11.88 -33.26
CA ALA A 150 5.42 -12.10 -34.69
C ALA A 150 4.18 -11.39 -35.31
N GLY A 151 3.58 -10.40 -34.63
CA GLY A 151 2.43 -9.64 -35.16
C GLY A 151 1.78 -8.65 -34.19
N LYS A 152 2.29 -8.53 -32.96
CA LYS A 152 1.82 -7.60 -31.91
C LYS A 152 2.66 -6.32 -31.78
N HIS A 153 3.75 -6.19 -32.55
CA HIS A 153 4.70 -5.05 -32.53
C HIS A 153 4.05 -3.65 -32.43
N VAL A 154 2.99 -3.40 -33.21
CA VAL A 154 2.35 -2.07 -33.23
C VAL A 154 1.62 -1.76 -31.90
N LYS A 155 1.03 -2.78 -31.27
CA LYS A 155 0.32 -2.62 -29.99
C LYS A 155 1.30 -2.54 -28.81
N THR A 156 2.41 -3.26 -28.86
CA THR A 156 3.46 -3.21 -27.83
C THR A 156 4.22 -1.89 -27.85
N HIS A 157 4.51 -1.34 -29.04
CA HIS A 157 5.10 0.01 -29.16
C HIS A 157 4.17 1.08 -28.59
N LYS A 158 2.88 1.03 -28.93
CA LYS A 158 1.89 1.98 -28.39
C LYS A 158 1.78 1.90 -26.86
N LEU A 159 1.85 0.70 -26.29
CA LEU A 159 1.85 0.53 -24.84
C LEU A 159 3.11 1.13 -24.20
N LYS A 160 4.29 0.88 -24.79
CA LYS A 160 5.55 1.49 -24.35
C LYS A 160 5.45 3.01 -24.35
N ASP A 161 4.96 3.60 -25.44
CA ASP A 161 4.82 5.06 -25.54
C ASP A 161 3.92 5.63 -24.44
N ILE A 162 2.79 4.97 -24.15
CA ILE A 162 1.86 5.40 -23.09
C ILE A 162 2.53 5.32 -21.72
N VAL A 163 3.23 4.22 -21.42
CA VAL A 163 3.92 4.04 -20.13
C VAL A 163 5.02 5.08 -19.94
N MET A 164 5.84 5.32 -20.96
CA MET A 164 6.91 6.33 -20.89
C MET A 164 6.33 7.74 -20.78
N GLN A 165 5.25 8.06 -21.52
CA GLN A 165 4.56 9.36 -21.39
C GLN A 165 3.92 9.56 -20.01
N ALA A 166 3.40 8.50 -19.40
CA ALA A 166 2.85 8.56 -18.05
C ALA A 166 3.96 8.77 -17.00
N SER A 167 5.09 8.08 -17.15
CA SER A 167 6.26 8.25 -16.28
C SER A 167 6.83 9.67 -16.37
N ALA A 168 7.02 10.19 -17.59
CA ALA A 168 7.49 11.56 -17.82
C ALA A 168 6.53 12.65 -17.29
N LYS A 169 5.25 12.31 -17.10
CA LYS A 169 4.25 13.20 -16.47
C LYS A 169 4.20 13.07 -14.95
N GLY A 170 5.06 12.25 -14.34
CA GLY A 170 5.09 12.02 -12.89
C GLY A 170 3.88 11.25 -12.36
N VAL A 171 3.20 10.44 -13.20
CA VAL A 171 2.06 9.63 -12.74
C VAL A 171 2.51 8.60 -11.70
N TRP A 172 3.74 8.12 -11.82
CA TRP A 172 4.39 7.19 -10.90
C TRP A 172 5.76 7.75 -10.55
N ARG A 173 6.21 7.50 -9.32
CA ARG A 173 7.54 7.84 -8.86
C ARG A 173 8.14 6.61 -8.23
N ALA A 174 9.39 6.31 -8.56
CA ALA A 174 10.14 5.32 -7.80
C ALA A 174 10.57 5.86 -6.42
N GLN A 175 10.56 7.18 -6.24
CA GLN A 175 11.02 7.86 -5.04
C GLN A 175 10.34 9.22 -4.87
N PHE A 176 9.99 9.58 -3.64
CA PHE A 176 9.45 10.90 -3.30
C PHE A 176 10.55 11.98 -3.34
N ARG A 177 10.24 13.19 -3.82
CA ARG A 177 11.27 14.22 -4.10
C ARG A 177 10.85 15.65 -3.77
N GLY A 178 9.68 15.85 -3.17
CA GLY A 178 9.13 17.18 -2.86
C GLY A 178 8.85 18.12 -4.03
N THR A 179 9.10 17.70 -5.28
CA THR A 179 8.91 18.53 -6.49
C THR A 179 7.51 18.43 -7.09
N ASP A 180 6.67 17.52 -6.58
CA ASP A 180 5.31 17.36 -7.06
C ASP A 180 4.46 18.56 -6.62
N GLU A 181 3.67 19.10 -7.55
CA GLU A 181 2.74 20.17 -7.21
C GLU A 181 1.72 19.67 -6.19
N ALA A 182 1.37 20.54 -5.24
CA ALA A 182 0.28 20.26 -4.33
C ALA A 182 -1.00 19.92 -5.12
N ALA A 183 -1.81 19.03 -4.57
CA ALA A 183 -3.12 18.72 -5.16
C ALA A 183 -3.90 20.03 -5.40
N ASN A 184 -4.61 20.10 -6.53
CA ASN A 184 -5.42 21.27 -6.89
C ASN A 184 -6.69 21.37 -6.03
N VAL A 185 -6.48 21.60 -4.74
CA VAL A 185 -7.48 21.80 -3.70
C VAL A 185 -7.03 22.99 -2.85
N PRO A 186 -7.96 23.79 -2.30
CA PRO A 186 -7.61 24.85 -1.38
C PRO A 186 -6.81 24.31 -0.19
N ALA A 187 -5.88 25.12 0.32
CA ALA A 187 -5.13 24.78 1.52
C ALA A 187 -6.07 24.43 2.68
N MET A 188 -5.73 23.40 3.44
CA MET A 188 -6.51 22.96 4.58
C MET A 188 -6.50 24.04 5.68
N ASP A 189 -7.68 24.48 6.10
CA ASP A 189 -7.86 25.38 7.24
C ASP A 189 -8.18 24.56 8.50
N ILE A 190 -7.33 24.67 9.53
CA ILE A 190 -7.48 23.95 10.78
C ILE A 190 -8.07 24.89 11.83
N LYS A 191 -9.31 24.61 12.25
CA LYS A 191 -10.01 25.35 13.31
C LYS A 191 -9.92 24.61 14.64
N LEU A 192 -9.26 25.25 15.60
CA LEU A 192 -9.17 24.74 16.96
C LEU A 192 -10.51 24.90 17.70
N LYS A 193 -10.76 24.03 18.68
CA LYS A 193 -11.89 24.17 19.62
C LYS A 193 -11.74 25.47 20.42
N ALA A 194 -12.86 26.05 20.85
CA ALA A 194 -12.89 27.36 21.51
C ALA A 194 -12.07 27.42 22.81
N ASP A 195 -11.90 26.29 23.49
CA ASP A 195 -11.15 26.11 24.73
C ASP A 195 -9.73 25.57 24.52
N ALA A 196 -9.33 25.30 23.26
CA ALA A 196 -8.01 24.77 22.96
C ALA A 196 -6.91 25.75 23.38
N GLN A 197 -5.96 25.26 24.19
CA GLN A 197 -4.80 26.01 24.62
C GLN A 197 -3.55 25.52 23.90
N PRO A 198 -2.58 26.41 23.61
CA PRO A 198 -1.27 25.99 23.13
C PRO A 198 -0.61 25.02 24.11
N HIS A 199 -0.08 23.92 23.60
CA HIS A 199 0.65 22.94 24.39
C HIS A 199 2.02 22.67 23.79
N ARG A 200 3.04 22.79 24.64
CA ARG A 200 4.43 22.57 24.27
C ARG A 200 4.98 21.40 25.09
N CYS A 201 5.09 20.24 24.44
CA CYS A 201 5.62 19.04 25.07
C CYS A 201 7.10 19.23 25.45
N LYS A 202 7.53 18.52 26.51
CA LYS A 202 8.95 18.36 26.81
C LYS A 202 9.62 17.51 25.73
N ALA A 203 10.88 17.82 25.43
CA ALA A 203 11.68 17.02 24.50
C ALA A 203 11.83 15.57 25.01
N ARG A 204 11.68 14.61 24.11
CA ARG A 204 11.94 13.19 24.38
C ARG A 204 13.46 12.96 24.46
N LYS A 205 13.89 12.07 25.37
CA LYS A 205 15.27 11.58 25.36
C LYS A 205 15.44 10.70 24.13
N SER A 206 16.34 11.08 23.23
CA SER A 206 16.63 10.32 22.02
C SER A 206 17.99 9.65 22.13
N SER A 207 18.10 8.41 21.64
CA SER A 207 19.40 7.73 21.52
C SER A 207 20.24 8.36 20.40
N PRO A 208 21.57 8.15 20.36
CA PRO A 208 22.41 8.72 19.30
C PRO A 208 22.00 8.31 17.87
N LEU A 209 21.44 7.10 17.69
CA LEU A 209 20.94 6.63 16.40
C LEU A 209 19.63 7.32 16.03
N GLU A 210 18.72 7.49 16.99
CA GLU A 210 17.47 8.22 16.80
C GLU A 210 17.72 9.68 16.43
N THR A 211 18.67 10.34 17.10
CA THR A 211 19.06 11.71 16.75
C THR A 211 19.60 11.80 15.33
N LYS A 212 20.51 10.90 14.93
CA LYS A 212 21.03 10.87 13.56
C LYS A 212 19.92 10.66 12.52
N PHE A 213 18.97 9.78 12.80
CA PHE A 213 17.83 9.56 11.93
C PHE A 213 16.95 10.82 11.85
N LEU A 214 16.61 11.44 12.98
CA LEU A 214 15.81 12.66 13.02
C LEU A 214 16.46 13.81 12.26
N ASP A 215 17.77 13.99 12.41
CA ASP A 215 18.53 15.00 11.66
C ASP A 215 18.51 14.71 10.16
N ALA A 216 18.80 13.47 9.75
CA ALA A 216 18.79 13.06 8.34
C ALA A 216 17.41 13.21 7.70
N PHE A 217 16.38 12.71 8.38
CA PHE A 217 15.00 12.71 7.90
C PHE A 217 14.44 14.14 7.85
N GLY A 218 14.70 14.93 8.90
CA GLY A 218 14.29 16.34 8.96
C GLY A 218 14.95 17.18 7.87
N ASN A 219 16.27 17.05 7.68
CA ASN A 219 17.00 17.76 6.63
C ASN A 219 16.45 17.43 5.24
N GLN A 220 16.19 16.16 4.95
CA GLN A 220 15.62 15.77 3.65
C GLN A 220 14.25 16.41 3.41
N LEU A 221 13.37 16.41 4.42
CA LEU A 221 12.04 17.03 4.30
C LEU A 221 12.11 18.56 4.16
N GLU A 222 13.10 19.22 4.77
CA GLU A 222 13.33 20.66 4.63
C GLU A 222 13.89 21.00 3.24
N GLU A 223 14.85 20.22 2.74
CA GLU A 223 15.39 20.33 1.37
C GLU A 223 14.32 20.09 0.31
N ASP A 224 13.42 19.12 0.55
CA ASP A 224 12.27 18.80 -0.29
C ASP A 224 11.13 19.84 -0.16
N GLY A 225 11.26 20.84 0.71
CA GLY A 225 10.27 21.91 0.90
C GLY A 225 8.95 21.46 1.56
N ILE A 226 8.95 20.29 2.22
CA ILE A 226 7.77 19.73 2.90
C ILE A 226 7.59 20.31 4.29
N ILE A 227 8.70 20.58 4.98
CA ILE A 227 8.70 21.22 6.29
C ILE A 227 9.56 22.48 6.27
N TYR A 228 9.41 23.29 7.31
CA TYR A 228 10.23 24.47 7.54
C TYR A 228 10.49 24.64 9.03
N SER A 229 11.61 25.26 9.38
CA SER A 229 11.95 25.57 10.77
C SER A 229 11.02 26.65 11.36
N ASN A 230 10.37 26.33 12.48
CA ASN A 230 9.54 27.27 13.24
C ASN A 230 9.84 27.20 14.74
N SER A 231 10.91 27.87 15.16
CA SER A 231 11.33 27.93 16.57
C SER A 231 10.39 28.72 17.48
N SER A 232 9.48 29.52 16.91
CA SER A 232 8.55 30.39 17.63
C SER A 232 7.17 29.77 17.87
N SER A 233 6.95 28.52 17.44
CA SER A 233 5.67 27.84 17.63
C SER A 233 5.32 27.66 19.12
N ALA A 234 4.09 28.06 19.47
CA ALA A 234 3.50 27.79 20.78
C ALA A 234 3.06 26.33 20.95
N TYR A 235 2.98 25.57 19.84
CA TYR A 235 2.65 24.15 19.81
C TYR A 235 3.89 23.31 19.53
N CYS A 236 4.06 22.22 20.27
CA CYS A 236 5.11 21.23 20.01
C CYS A 236 4.66 19.86 20.51
N SER A 237 4.76 18.84 19.66
CA SER A 237 4.55 17.43 19.99
C SER A 237 5.89 16.67 19.90
N PRO A 238 6.12 15.66 20.76
CA PRO A 238 7.29 14.82 20.63
C PRO A 238 7.15 13.94 19.37
N VAL A 239 8.28 13.62 18.77
CA VAL A 239 8.38 12.60 17.72
C VAL A 239 8.83 11.28 18.34
N ASN A 240 8.37 10.15 17.78
CA ASN A 240 8.79 8.82 18.19
C ASN A 240 9.50 8.09 17.04
N PRO A 241 10.84 8.11 16.98
CA PRO A 241 11.58 7.29 16.03
C PRO A 241 11.55 5.83 16.47
N VAL A 242 11.12 4.95 15.57
CA VAL A 242 11.01 3.51 15.81
C VAL A 242 11.76 2.75 14.72
N MET A 243 12.56 1.77 15.13
CA MET A 243 13.23 0.87 14.20
C MET A 243 12.23 -0.14 13.63
N LYS A 244 12.17 -0.22 12.30
CA LYS A 244 11.36 -1.18 11.55
C LYS A 244 11.84 -2.62 11.81
N PRO A 245 10.98 -3.64 11.65
CA PRO A 245 11.36 -5.05 11.83
C PRO A 245 12.58 -5.46 10.99
N SER A 246 12.70 -4.94 9.77
CA SER A 246 13.85 -5.20 8.88
C SER A 246 15.19 -4.76 9.49
N GLY A 247 15.21 -3.64 10.21
CA GLY A 247 16.40 -3.15 10.91
C GLY A 247 16.77 -3.98 12.13
N LYS A 248 15.76 -4.49 12.85
CA LYS A 248 15.98 -5.35 14.03
C LYS A 248 16.72 -6.64 13.65
N LYS A 249 16.40 -7.23 12.50
CA LYS A 249 17.04 -8.44 11.97
C LYS A 249 18.51 -8.24 11.58
N LEU A 250 18.94 -7.00 11.34
CA LEU A 250 20.31 -6.66 10.95
C LEU A 250 21.27 -6.53 12.14
N LEU A 251 20.75 -6.46 13.38
CA LEU A 251 21.44 -6.41 14.67
C LEU A 251 22.93 -6.00 14.62
N LYS A 252 23.20 -4.83 14.03
CA LYS A 252 24.55 -4.25 13.98
C LYS A 252 24.82 -3.57 15.33
N THR A 253 25.82 -4.04 16.07
CA THR A 253 26.34 -3.36 17.25
C THR A 253 26.81 -1.97 16.84
N SER A 254 26.17 -0.95 17.41
CA SER A 254 26.21 0.45 17.03
C SER A 254 27.61 1.01 16.74
N GLY A 255 27.81 1.46 15.49
CA GLY A 255 28.96 2.25 15.06
C GLY A 255 28.89 2.65 13.58
N GLU A 256 28.29 1.80 12.75
CA GLU A 256 28.44 1.86 11.28
C GLU A 256 27.12 2.08 10.51
N TRP A 257 26.06 2.59 11.16
CA TRP A 257 24.84 2.90 10.43
C TRP A 257 25.06 4.10 9.51
N THR A 258 24.90 3.88 8.21
CA THR A 258 24.91 5.00 7.24
C THR A 258 23.59 5.77 7.30
N THR A 259 23.59 6.98 6.77
CA THR A 259 22.36 7.80 6.66
C THR A 259 21.28 7.05 5.88
N GLU A 260 21.66 6.36 4.80
CA GLU A 260 20.74 5.58 3.98
C GLU A 260 20.12 4.42 4.75
N GLU A 261 20.93 3.70 5.53
CA GLU A 261 20.43 2.60 6.37
C GLU A 261 19.47 3.11 7.45
N LEU A 262 19.75 4.27 8.04
CA LEU A 262 18.85 4.87 9.03
C LEU A 262 17.51 5.27 8.39
N LEU A 263 17.53 5.96 7.25
CA LEU A 263 16.31 6.34 6.53
C LEU A 263 15.49 5.14 6.05
N LEU A 264 16.16 4.03 5.71
CA LEU A 264 15.50 2.80 5.28
C LEU A 264 14.84 2.06 6.45
N HIS A 265 15.54 1.96 7.59
CA HIS A 265 15.18 1.06 8.69
C HIS A 265 14.57 1.75 9.92
N TYR A 266 14.48 3.07 9.95
CA TYR A 266 13.68 3.81 10.94
C TYR A 266 12.44 4.43 10.32
N ARG A 267 11.43 4.69 11.16
CA ARG A 267 10.22 5.45 10.83
C ARG A 267 9.81 6.32 12.00
N LEU A 268 8.97 7.31 11.74
CA LEU A 268 8.25 8.03 12.80
C LEU A 268 6.91 7.37 13.05
N THR A 269 6.56 7.14 14.31
CA THR A 269 5.21 6.73 14.70
C THR A 269 4.50 7.85 15.46
N ILE A 270 3.18 7.87 15.35
CA ILE A 270 2.34 8.75 16.15
C ILE A 270 2.00 7.99 17.43
N ASP A 271 2.61 8.38 18.55
CA ASP A 271 2.16 7.93 19.85
C ASP A 271 0.87 8.70 20.18
N CYS A 272 -0.29 8.14 19.80
CA CYS A 272 -1.57 8.56 20.36
C CYS A 272 -1.68 7.98 21.78
N GLY A 273 -0.91 8.56 22.70
CA GLY A 273 -1.06 8.31 24.15
C GLY A 273 -2.33 8.95 24.71
#